data_AF-X1UGA5-F1
#
_entry.id   AF-X1UGA5-F1
#
_cell.length_a   1.000
_cell.length_b   1.000
_cell.length_c   1.000
_cell.angle_alpha   90.00
_cell.angle_beta   90.00
_cell.angle_gamma   90.00
#
_symmetry.space_group_name_H-M   'P 1'
#
loop_
_entity.id
_entity.type
_entity.pdbx_description
1 polymer ?
#
loop_
_entity_poly.entity_id
_entity_poly.type
_entity_poly.pdbx_seq_one_letter_code
_entity_poly.pdbx_strand_id
1 'polypeptide(L)'
;RQNRGGIMDVLKYTQTRCPELAGFLAATASASFNFDGDHPLDHSSYNHTHLWALEYWADHHQWIDLEYRINFVNYIFDCWRKNLRGYPSYKTRGYRVYLYEDLAPTVSVVAETRIGFPYDQEPAFVTSVRDVMALYVGRSWRDNWSDDGWAINPDTILKTIERKKGSIGKPAADALGIKVGELRKLIVNTGIDYQANKIRKKYKRRPADFSNEPDYDTTWTVFERRLPRGYK
;
A
#
# COMPACT_ATOMS: atom_id res chain seq x y z
N ARG A 1 -4.11 -37.88 4.82
CA ARG A 1 -3.25 -37.34 5.90
C ARG A 1 -3.54 -35.85 6.00
N GLN A 2 -4.25 -35.42 7.04
CA GLN A 2 -4.61 -34.02 7.26
C GLN A 2 -3.37 -33.24 7.70
N ASN A 3 -2.85 -32.37 6.85
CA ASN A 3 -1.91 -31.33 7.25
C ASN A 3 -2.69 -30.31 8.09
N ARG A 4 -2.61 -30.43 9.41
CA ARG A 4 -2.90 -29.30 10.30
C ARG A 4 -1.83 -28.26 10.00
N GLY A 5 -2.22 -27.24 9.23
CA GLY A 5 -1.35 -26.13 8.86
C GLY A 5 -0.73 -25.51 10.11
N GLY A 6 0.54 -25.81 10.33
CA GLY A 6 1.35 -24.96 11.19
C GLY A 6 1.26 -23.56 10.61
N ILE A 7 0.85 -22.60 11.43
CA ILE A 7 0.79 -21.18 11.04
C ILE A 7 2.18 -20.85 10.48
N MET A 8 2.24 -20.62 9.17
CA MET A 8 3.47 -20.18 8.53
C MET A 8 3.82 -18.84 9.18
N ASP A 9 5.01 -18.74 9.75
CA ASP A 9 5.59 -17.44 10.09
C ASP A 9 5.91 -16.77 8.76
N VAL A 10 4.94 -16.01 8.23
CA VAL A 10 4.98 -15.39 6.91
C VAL A 10 6.25 -14.56 6.78
N LEU A 11 6.56 -13.72 7.78
CA LEU A 11 7.76 -12.89 7.74
C LEU A 11 9.03 -13.73 7.63
N LYS A 12 9.19 -14.77 8.46
CA LYS A 12 10.37 -15.65 8.39
C LYS A 12 10.45 -16.40 7.07
N TYR A 13 9.32 -16.86 6.55
CA TYR A 13 9.24 -17.52 5.25
C TYR A 13 9.67 -16.58 4.12
N THR A 14 9.13 -15.35 4.10
CA THR A 14 9.50 -14.31 3.14
C THR A 14 10.97 -13.96 3.26
N GLN A 15 11.50 -13.77 4.47
CA GLN A 15 12.89 -13.39 4.72
C GLN A 15 13.89 -14.39 4.13
N THR A 16 13.53 -15.67 4.10
CA THR A 16 14.38 -16.73 3.56
C THR A 16 14.39 -16.75 2.02
N ARG A 17 13.30 -16.29 1.38
CA ARG A 17 13.10 -16.41 -0.08
C ARG A 17 13.28 -15.11 -0.86
N CYS A 18 12.87 -14.00 -0.26
CA CYS A 18 12.94 -12.66 -0.83
C CYS A 18 13.12 -11.65 0.33
N PRO A 19 14.37 -11.40 0.77
CA PRO A 19 14.68 -10.46 1.84
C PRO A 19 14.12 -9.05 1.62
N GLU A 20 14.06 -8.59 0.38
CA GLU A 20 13.52 -7.29 -0.02
C GLU A 20 12.02 -7.21 0.26
N LEU A 21 11.26 -8.23 -0.15
CA LEU A 21 9.83 -8.31 0.14
C LEU A 21 9.58 -8.46 1.65
N ALA A 22 10.45 -9.15 2.38
CA ALA A 22 10.36 -9.27 3.83
C ALA A 22 10.59 -7.92 4.53
N GLY A 23 11.55 -7.12 4.05
CA GLY A 23 11.77 -5.76 4.51
C GLY A 23 10.54 -4.87 4.28
N PHE A 24 9.92 -4.97 3.11
CA PHE A 24 8.66 -4.26 2.80
C PHE A 24 7.51 -4.71 3.71
N LEU A 25 7.34 -6.03 3.90
CA LEU A 25 6.32 -6.60 4.80
C LEU A 25 6.50 -6.10 6.23
N ALA A 26 7.73 -6.15 6.75
CA ALA A 26 8.05 -5.69 8.10
C ALA A 26 7.79 -4.20 8.28
N ALA A 27 8.21 -3.37 7.31
CA ALA A 27 7.96 -1.92 7.33
C ALA A 27 6.46 -1.61 7.31
N THR A 28 5.69 -2.29 6.45
CA THR A 28 4.23 -2.12 6.37
C THR A 28 3.54 -2.56 7.66
N ALA A 29 3.91 -3.72 8.21
CA ALA A 29 3.34 -4.27 9.44
C ALA A 29 3.66 -3.43 10.69
N SER A 30 4.77 -2.69 10.67
CA SER A 30 5.22 -1.79 11.76
C SER A 30 4.98 -0.31 11.50
N ALA A 31 4.17 0.02 10.48
CA ALA A 31 3.85 1.40 10.13
C ALA A 31 3.34 2.21 11.34
N SER A 32 3.79 3.45 11.44
CA SER A 32 3.22 4.43 12.37
C SER A 32 1.97 5.04 11.75
N PHE A 33 0.91 5.17 12.53
CA PHE A 33 -0.37 5.69 12.06
C PHE A 33 -0.58 7.13 12.53
N ASN A 34 -1.32 7.89 11.74
CA ASN A 34 -1.83 9.20 12.14
C ASN A 34 -3.37 9.20 12.05
N PHE A 35 -4.03 9.57 13.14
CA PHE A 35 -5.48 9.70 13.21
C PHE A 35 -5.91 11.15 13.52
N ASP A 36 -5.12 12.11 13.05
CA ASP A 36 -5.45 13.52 13.08
C ASP A 36 -6.51 13.83 12.01
N GLY A 37 -7.48 14.68 12.37
CA GLY A 37 -8.62 15.01 11.53
C GLY A 37 -9.92 14.37 12.02
N ASP A 38 -11.04 14.92 11.55
CA ASP A 38 -12.37 14.39 11.86
C ASP A 38 -12.91 13.51 10.71
N HIS A 39 -12.35 13.65 9.51
CA HIS A 39 -12.77 12.90 8.34
C HIS A 39 -11.95 11.60 8.18
N PRO A 40 -12.59 10.45 7.93
CA PRO A 40 -11.87 9.18 7.73
C PRO A 40 -10.93 9.21 6.52
N LEU A 41 -11.19 10.05 5.52
CA LEU A 41 -10.28 10.28 4.38
C LEU A 41 -8.92 10.85 4.83
N ASP A 42 -8.91 11.76 5.81
CA ASP A 42 -7.68 12.35 6.34
C ASP A 42 -6.79 11.25 6.95
N HIS A 43 -7.39 10.35 7.72
CA HIS A 43 -6.70 9.19 8.27
C HIS A 43 -6.18 8.27 7.17
N SER A 44 -7.03 7.94 6.20
CA SER A 44 -6.69 6.98 5.13
C SER A 44 -5.52 7.48 4.29
N SER A 45 -5.47 8.78 3.98
CA SER A 45 -4.38 9.41 3.22
C SER A 45 -3.00 9.18 3.86
N TYR A 46 -2.94 9.06 5.19
CA TYR A 46 -1.71 8.79 5.93
C TYR A 46 -1.51 7.30 6.25
N ASN A 47 -2.61 6.57 6.42
CA ASN A 47 -2.63 5.20 6.94
C ASN A 47 -3.02 4.19 5.86
N HIS A 48 -2.48 4.34 4.65
CA HIS A 48 -2.61 3.33 3.61
C HIS A 48 -1.25 2.88 3.10
N THR A 49 -1.22 1.71 2.49
CA THR A 49 -0.03 1.20 1.81
C THR A 49 -0.47 0.37 0.62
N HIS A 50 -0.08 0.81 -0.57
CA HIS A 50 -0.18 0.00 -1.77
C HIS A 50 0.80 -1.17 -1.65
N LEU A 51 0.33 -2.41 -1.74
CA LEU A 51 1.16 -3.61 -1.64
C LEU A 51 1.87 -3.90 -2.98
N TRP A 52 2.39 -2.85 -3.64
CA TRP A 52 3.05 -2.93 -4.95
C TRP A 52 4.20 -3.93 -4.95
N ALA A 53 4.97 -4.01 -3.86
CA ALA A 53 6.12 -4.90 -3.77
C ALA A 53 5.68 -6.37 -3.80
N LEU A 54 4.52 -6.70 -3.24
CA LEU A 54 3.96 -8.05 -3.28
C LEU A 54 3.69 -8.47 -4.73
N GLU A 55 3.04 -7.61 -5.52
CA GLU A 55 2.72 -7.92 -6.92
C GLU A 55 3.94 -7.84 -7.83
N TYR A 56 4.84 -6.88 -7.61
CA TYR A 56 6.14 -6.82 -8.30
C TYR A 56 6.93 -8.13 -8.13
N TRP A 57 7.04 -8.64 -6.90
CA TRP A 57 7.77 -9.88 -6.67
C TRP A 57 6.99 -11.11 -7.12
N ALA A 58 5.66 -11.06 -7.19
CA ALA A 58 4.86 -12.15 -7.72
C ALA A 58 5.16 -12.45 -9.19
N ASP A 59 5.48 -11.42 -9.98
CA ASP A 59 5.94 -11.59 -11.37
C ASP A 59 7.23 -12.43 -11.49
N HIS A 60 8.06 -12.42 -10.45
CA HIS A 60 9.37 -13.08 -10.43
C HIS A 60 9.38 -14.41 -9.67
N HIS A 61 8.33 -14.70 -8.90
CA HIS A 61 8.33 -15.76 -7.90
C HIS A 61 7.02 -16.53 -7.90
N GLN A 62 7.02 -17.72 -8.51
CA GLN A 62 5.86 -18.61 -8.58
C GLN A 62 5.32 -19.08 -7.20
N TRP A 63 6.13 -18.99 -6.15
CA TRP A 63 5.71 -19.36 -4.79
C TRP A 63 4.79 -18.30 -4.16
N ILE A 64 4.73 -17.09 -4.73
CA ILE A 64 3.77 -16.04 -4.34
C ILE A 64 2.45 -16.36 -5.03
N ASP A 65 1.72 -17.32 -4.48
CA ASP A 65 0.39 -17.72 -4.94
C ASP A 65 -0.72 -16.96 -4.18
N LEU A 66 -1.98 -17.33 -4.42
CA LEU A 66 -3.13 -16.71 -3.75
C LEU A 66 -3.12 -16.95 -2.23
N GLU A 67 -2.72 -18.14 -1.78
CA GLU A 67 -2.68 -18.45 -0.33
C GLU A 67 -1.62 -17.61 0.37
N TYR A 68 -0.44 -17.49 -0.22
CA TYR A 68 0.61 -16.65 0.33
C TYR A 68 0.18 -15.18 0.37
N ARG A 69 -0.45 -14.66 -0.69
CA ARG A 69 -1.03 -13.31 -0.74
C ARG A 69 -2.03 -13.04 0.41
N ILE A 70 -2.93 -13.99 0.66
CA ILE A 70 -3.89 -13.90 1.78
C ILE A 70 -3.16 -13.88 3.12
N ASN A 71 -2.16 -14.76 3.29
CA ASN A 71 -1.36 -14.81 4.52
C ASN A 71 -0.54 -13.54 4.74
N PHE A 72 -0.04 -12.93 3.66
CA PHE A 72 0.68 -11.66 3.68
C PHE A 72 -0.19 -10.52 4.24
N VAL A 73 -1.42 -10.35 3.72
CA VAL A 73 -2.36 -9.34 4.22
C VAL A 73 -2.78 -9.63 5.65
N ASN A 74 -3.13 -10.88 5.98
CA ASN A 74 -3.53 -11.24 7.34
C ASN A 74 -2.43 -10.98 8.37
N TYR A 75 -1.17 -11.24 8.01
CA TYR A 75 -0.03 -10.90 8.86
C TYR A 75 0.04 -9.39 9.14
N ILE A 76 -0.15 -8.55 8.12
CA ILE A 76 -0.20 -7.08 8.29
C ILE A 76 -1.33 -6.69 9.22
N PHE A 77 -2.56 -7.18 8.96
CA PHE A 77 -3.72 -6.86 9.78
C PHE A 77 -3.58 -7.30 11.24
N ASP A 78 -2.94 -8.44 11.50
CA ASP A 78 -2.71 -8.93 12.85
C ASP A 78 -1.67 -8.10 13.60
N CYS A 79 -0.62 -7.64 12.91
CA CYS A 79 0.36 -6.70 13.46
C CYS A 79 -0.29 -5.34 13.74
N TRP A 80 -1.04 -4.78 12.78
CA TRP A 80 -1.77 -3.54 12.93
C TRP A 80 -2.76 -3.62 14.10
N ARG A 81 -3.55 -4.69 14.20
CA ARG A 81 -4.45 -4.92 15.34
C ARG A 81 -3.72 -4.89 16.69
N LYS A 82 -2.46 -5.32 16.79
CA LYS A 82 -1.70 -5.20 18.05
C LYS A 82 -1.28 -3.76 18.29
N ASN A 83 -0.75 -3.09 17.27
CA ASN A 83 -0.19 -1.74 17.35
C ASN A 83 -1.26 -0.66 17.60
N LEU A 84 -2.45 -0.83 17.02
CA LEU A 84 -3.57 0.11 17.12
C LEU A 84 -4.09 0.29 18.56
N ARG A 85 -3.76 -0.62 19.49
CA ARG A 85 -4.07 -0.49 20.92
C ARG A 85 -3.36 0.69 21.58
N GLY A 86 -2.23 1.12 21.02
CA GLY A 86 -1.46 2.26 21.52
C GLY A 86 -2.08 3.63 21.21
N TYR A 87 -3.09 3.69 20.34
CA TYR A 87 -3.66 4.96 19.87
C TYR A 87 -4.98 5.29 20.58
N PRO A 88 -5.34 6.59 20.73
CA PRO A 88 -6.51 7.02 21.51
C PRO A 88 -7.84 6.37 21.09
N SER A 89 -8.04 6.18 19.77
CA SER A 89 -9.27 5.63 19.22
C SER A 89 -9.55 4.20 19.70
N TYR A 90 -8.55 3.45 20.16
CA TYR A 90 -8.75 2.12 20.76
C TYR A 90 -9.73 2.15 21.95
N LYS A 91 -9.62 3.18 22.81
CA LYS A 91 -10.46 3.29 24.00
C LYS A 91 -11.82 3.94 23.72
N THR A 92 -11.91 4.78 22.69
CA THR A 92 -13.07 5.66 22.48
C THR A 92 -14.01 5.18 21.37
N ARG A 93 -13.45 4.78 20.21
CA ARG A 93 -14.22 4.62 18.96
C ARG A 93 -14.01 3.27 18.29
N GLY A 94 -12.78 2.75 18.28
CA GLY A 94 -12.37 1.61 17.48
C GLY A 94 -11.79 2.04 16.13
N TYR A 95 -11.62 1.07 15.23
CA TYR A 95 -11.03 1.26 13.91
C TYR A 95 -11.77 0.45 12.85
N ARG A 96 -11.62 0.89 11.61
CA ARG A 96 -11.97 0.11 10.42
C ARG A 96 -10.69 -0.15 9.64
N VAL A 97 -10.43 -1.42 9.36
CA VAL A 97 -9.27 -1.88 8.62
C VAL A 97 -9.76 -2.40 7.27
N TYR A 98 -9.14 -1.95 6.19
CA TYR A 98 -9.55 -2.24 4.83
C TYR A 98 -8.45 -2.96 4.07
N LEU A 99 -8.86 -3.87 3.19
CA LEU A 99 -8.10 -4.27 2.00
C LEU A 99 -8.99 -3.96 0.80
N TYR A 100 -8.45 -3.29 -0.21
CA TYR A 100 -9.25 -2.91 -1.37
C TYR A 100 -8.50 -3.03 -2.69
N GLU A 101 -9.30 -3.13 -3.77
CA GLU A 101 -8.84 -3.13 -5.14
C GLU A 101 -8.35 -1.75 -5.57
N ASP A 102 -7.11 -1.69 -6.04
CA ASP A 102 -6.48 -0.54 -6.67
C ASP A 102 -5.45 -1.08 -7.68
N LEU A 103 -4.58 -0.25 -8.25
CA LEU A 103 -3.50 -0.66 -9.15
C LEU A 103 -2.66 -1.81 -8.54
N ALA A 104 -2.43 -1.75 -7.23
CA ALA A 104 -1.97 -2.84 -6.39
C ALA A 104 -2.95 -3.03 -5.22
N PRO A 105 -3.09 -4.23 -4.64
CA PRO A 105 -3.95 -4.42 -3.48
C PRO A 105 -3.49 -3.49 -2.37
N THR A 106 -4.41 -2.75 -1.77
CA THR A 106 -4.05 -1.67 -0.85
C THR A 106 -4.70 -1.88 0.50
N VAL A 107 -3.89 -1.79 1.54
CA VAL A 107 -4.34 -1.90 2.93
C VAL A 107 -4.48 -0.51 3.53
N SER A 108 -5.53 -0.28 4.31
CA SER A 108 -5.72 1.01 5.00
C SER A 108 -6.36 0.84 6.37
N VAL A 109 -6.12 1.79 7.27
CA VAL A 109 -6.81 1.85 8.57
C VAL A 109 -7.26 3.26 8.91
N VAL A 110 -8.50 3.37 9.37
CA VAL A 110 -9.07 4.64 9.86
C VAL A 110 -9.65 4.45 11.26
N ALA A 111 -9.66 5.51 12.06
CA ALA A 111 -10.47 5.52 13.27
C ALA A 111 -11.95 5.48 12.88
N GLU A 112 -12.77 4.79 13.68
CA GLU A 112 -14.22 4.82 13.49
C GLU A 112 -14.75 6.25 13.70
N THR A 113 -15.53 6.75 12.74
CA THR A 113 -16.20 8.06 12.80
C THR A 113 -17.67 7.90 12.45
N ARG A 114 -18.48 8.96 12.61
CA ARG A 114 -19.90 8.93 12.18
C ARG A 114 -20.07 8.78 10.67
N ILE A 115 -19.06 9.18 9.89
CA ILE A 115 -19.02 9.06 8.43
C ILE A 115 -18.78 7.60 8.02
N GLY A 116 -17.96 6.89 8.80
CA GLY A 116 -17.66 5.47 8.57
C GLY A 116 -16.63 5.28 7.45
N PHE A 117 -17.10 4.94 6.25
CA PHE A 117 -16.22 4.63 5.11
C PHE A 117 -15.59 5.91 4.54
N PRO A 118 -14.26 5.94 4.24
CA PRO A 118 -13.55 7.16 3.87
C PRO A 118 -13.83 7.75 2.49
N TYR A 119 -14.48 7.01 1.59
CA TYR A 119 -14.60 7.41 0.19
C TYR A 119 -16.05 7.61 -0.22
N ASP A 120 -16.28 8.61 -1.08
CA ASP A 120 -17.61 9.01 -1.56
C ASP A 120 -18.14 8.14 -2.73
N GLN A 121 -17.47 7.01 -3.03
CA GLN A 121 -17.90 6.05 -4.06
C GLN A 121 -18.71 4.89 -3.46
N GLU A 122 -19.30 4.06 -4.33
CA GLU A 122 -20.07 2.87 -3.96
C GLU A 122 -19.28 1.57 -4.24
N PRO A 123 -18.34 1.17 -3.37
CA PRO A 123 -17.62 -0.07 -3.55
C PRO A 123 -18.50 -1.30 -3.29
N ALA A 124 -18.10 -2.43 -3.88
CA ALA A 124 -18.65 -3.73 -3.56
C ALA A 124 -17.93 -4.30 -2.32
N PHE A 125 -18.63 -4.37 -1.18
CA PHE A 125 -18.10 -4.98 0.04
C PHE A 125 -18.12 -6.51 -0.06
N VAL A 126 -16.94 -7.12 0.09
CA VAL A 126 -16.77 -8.58 0.14
C VAL A 126 -16.48 -9.06 1.54
N THR A 127 -16.76 -10.35 1.77
CA THR A 127 -16.70 -10.92 3.13
C THR A 127 -15.33 -11.48 3.50
N SER A 128 -14.42 -11.64 2.53
CA SER A 128 -13.10 -12.22 2.77
C SER A 128 -11.97 -11.46 2.07
N VAL A 129 -10.80 -11.51 2.69
CA VAL A 129 -9.52 -11.04 2.09
C VAL A 129 -9.24 -11.77 0.77
N ARG A 130 -9.65 -13.05 0.67
CA ARG A 130 -9.47 -13.86 -0.54
C ARG A 130 -10.15 -13.22 -1.74
N ASP A 131 -11.35 -12.68 -1.58
CA ASP A 131 -12.13 -12.16 -2.70
C ASP A 131 -11.44 -10.97 -3.36
N VAL A 132 -10.79 -10.10 -2.59
CA VAL A 132 -9.97 -9.00 -3.15
C VAL A 132 -8.67 -9.55 -3.75
N MET A 133 -7.94 -10.41 -3.04
CA MET A 133 -6.65 -10.92 -3.54
C MET A 133 -6.79 -11.80 -4.80
N ALA A 134 -7.93 -12.46 -4.98
CA ALA A 134 -8.22 -13.28 -6.16
C ALA A 134 -8.26 -12.45 -7.44
N LEU A 135 -8.59 -11.15 -7.36
CA LEU A 135 -8.61 -10.25 -8.52
C LEU A 135 -7.23 -10.10 -9.16
N TYR A 136 -6.16 -10.22 -8.36
CA TYR A 136 -4.77 -10.07 -8.81
C TYR A 136 -4.15 -11.37 -9.33
N VAL A 137 -4.84 -12.51 -9.22
CA VAL A 137 -4.33 -13.79 -9.74
C VAL A 137 -4.29 -13.74 -11.26
N GLY A 138 -3.13 -14.00 -11.84
CA GLY A 138 -2.92 -13.98 -13.29
C GLY A 138 -2.77 -12.57 -13.89
N ARG A 139 -2.80 -11.51 -13.07
CA ARG A 139 -2.38 -10.17 -13.48
C ARG A 139 -0.86 -10.05 -13.30
N SER A 140 -0.20 -9.22 -14.12
CA SER A 140 1.20 -8.85 -13.92
C SER A 140 1.30 -7.39 -13.50
N TRP A 141 2.19 -7.09 -12.53
CA TRP A 141 2.47 -5.70 -12.15
C TRP A 141 3.00 -4.90 -13.34
N ARG A 142 3.76 -5.56 -14.23
CA ARG A 142 4.27 -5.00 -15.48
C ARG A 142 3.17 -4.44 -16.39
N ASP A 143 1.98 -5.05 -16.42
CA ASP A 143 0.91 -4.70 -17.38
C ASP A 143 0.34 -3.29 -17.14
N ASN A 144 0.59 -2.71 -15.97
CA ASN A 144 0.17 -1.36 -15.61
C ASN A 144 1.00 -0.24 -16.25
N TRP A 145 2.04 -0.58 -17.02
CA TRP A 145 3.07 0.36 -17.48
C TRP A 145 3.29 0.27 -18.99
N SER A 146 3.47 1.43 -19.65
CA SER A 146 3.60 1.48 -21.11
C SER A 146 5.01 1.16 -21.63
N ASP A 147 6.01 1.24 -20.75
CA ASP A 147 7.44 0.99 -20.99
C ASP A 147 8.04 0.18 -19.79
N ASP A 148 9.37 0.04 -19.71
CA ASP A 148 10.08 -0.67 -18.62
C ASP A 148 10.02 0.01 -17.22
N GLY A 149 9.14 1.01 -17.02
CA GLY A 149 9.02 1.75 -15.77
C GLY A 149 8.69 0.88 -14.56
N TRP A 150 7.99 -0.23 -14.77
CA TRP A 150 7.60 -1.21 -13.74
C TRP A 150 8.80 -1.81 -12.99
N ALA A 151 9.98 -1.90 -13.63
CA ALA A 151 11.20 -2.48 -13.07
C ALA A 151 12.00 -1.50 -12.20
N ILE A 152 11.65 -0.22 -12.22
CA ILE A 152 12.40 0.83 -11.54
C ILE A 152 11.99 0.84 -10.06
N ASN A 153 12.90 0.39 -9.20
CA ASN A 153 12.62 0.36 -7.77
C ASN A 153 12.55 1.78 -7.14
N PRO A 154 11.83 1.95 -6.02
CA PRO A 154 11.63 3.26 -5.39
C PRO A 154 12.93 3.96 -4.97
N ASP A 155 13.94 3.20 -4.52
CA ASP A 155 15.25 3.75 -4.17
C ASP A 155 15.96 4.40 -5.36
N THR A 156 15.84 3.80 -6.55
CA THR A 156 16.40 4.33 -7.80
C THR A 156 15.67 5.61 -8.20
N ILE A 157 14.36 5.66 -8.00
CA ILE A 157 13.55 6.87 -8.20
C ILE A 157 14.04 7.98 -7.26
N LEU A 158 14.10 7.73 -5.95
CA LEU A 158 14.51 8.72 -4.94
C LEU A 158 15.95 9.20 -5.16
N LYS A 159 16.90 8.29 -5.44
CA LYS A 159 18.30 8.65 -5.77
C LYS A 159 18.38 9.49 -7.04
N THR A 160 17.55 9.20 -8.04
CA THR A 160 17.52 9.98 -9.27
C THR A 160 16.94 11.36 -9.06
N ILE A 161 15.86 11.49 -8.28
CA ILE A 161 15.28 12.79 -7.88
C ILE A 161 16.33 13.62 -7.14
N GLU A 162 17.05 13.03 -6.18
CA GLU A 162 18.14 13.69 -5.43
C GLU A 162 19.25 14.17 -6.38
N ARG A 163 19.79 13.28 -7.24
CA ARG A 163 20.83 13.60 -8.23
C ARG A 163 20.40 14.69 -9.21
N LYS A 164 19.11 14.77 -9.51
CA LYS A 164 18.51 15.81 -10.36
C LYS A 164 17.95 17.00 -9.55
N LYS A 165 18.51 17.23 -8.35
CA LYS A 165 18.24 18.39 -7.49
C LYS A 165 16.75 18.56 -7.18
N GLY A 166 16.06 17.47 -6.85
CA GLY A 166 14.63 17.45 -6.56
C GLY A 166 13.70 17.49 -7.78
N SER A 167 14.20 17.29 -9.00
CA SER A 167 13.31 17.24 -10.17
C SER A 167 12.45 15.98 -10.15
N ILE A 168 11.15 16.13 -10.43
CA ILE A 168 10.22 15.04 -10.78
C ILE A 168 9.64 15.20 -12.19
N GLY A 169 10.14 16.20 -12.93
CA GLY A 169 9.77 16.43 -14.32
C GLY A 169 10.80 15.80 -15.26
N LYS A 170 10.85 16.33 -16.50
CA LYS A 170 11.70 15.83 -17.59
C LYS A 170 13.13 15.42 -17.19
N PRO A 171 13.92 16.20 -16.41
CA PRO A 171 15.28 15.80 -16.06
C PRO A 171 15.44 14.48 -15.30
N ALA A 172 14.44 14.11 -14.49
CA ALA A 172 14.46 12.86 -13.74
C ALA A 172 13.85 11.72 -14.56
N ALA A 173 12.76 11.99 -15.28
CA ALA A 173 12.11 11.04 -16.17
C ALA A 173 13.06 10.56 -17.28
N ASP A 174 13.75 11.49 -17.96
CA ASP A 174 14.74 11.17 -19.01
C ASP A 174 15.90 10.32 -18.45
N ALA A 175 16.32 10.58 -17.21
CA ALA A 175 17.40 9.82 -16.56
C ALA A 175 16.99 8.41 -16.10
N LEU A 176 15.68 8.16 -16.04
CA LEU A 176 15.08 6.87 -15.76
C LEU A 176 14.60 6.16 -17.04
N GLY A 177 14.68 6.82 -18.20
CA GLY A 177 14.23 6.27 -19.48
C GLY A 177 12.71 6.16 -19.61
N ILE A 178 11.93 6.96 -18.87
CA ILE A 178 10.46 6.89 -18.83
C ILE A 178 9.82 8.26 -19.08
N LYS A 179 8.50 8.28 -19.27
CA LYS A 179 7.73 9.52 -19.42
C LYS A 179 7.50 10.18 -18.05
N VAL A 180 7.28 11.51 -18.05
CA VAL A 180 7.02 12.28 -16.82
C VAL A 180 5.77 11.80 -16.08
N GLY A 181 4.70 11.49 -16.82
CA GLY A 181 3.47 10.94 -16.24
C GLY A 181 3.73 9.59 -15.56
N GLU A 182 4.53 8.72 -16.17
CA GLU A 182 4.88 7.41 -15.58
C GLU A 182 5.73 7.56 -14.32
N LEU A 183 6.68 8.50 -14.28
CA LEU A 183 7.43 8.79 -13.06
C LEU A 183 6.49 9.22 -11.92
N ARG A 184 5.50 10.08 -12.20
CA ARG A 184 4.53 10.51 -11.19
C ARG A 184 3.67 9.34 -10.72
N LYS A 185 3.17 8.52 -11.64
CA LYS A 185 2.46 7.28 -11.31
C LYS A 185 3.31 6.33 -10.47
N LEU A 186 4.58 6.12 -10.79
CA LEU A 186 5.47 5.29 -9.97
C LEU A 186 5.64 5.86 -8.56
N ILE A 187 5.81 7.18 -8.43
CA ILE A 187 5.94 7.83 -7.12
C ILE A 187 4.71 7.58 -6.25
N VAL A 188 3.51 7.74 -6.81
CA VAL A 188 2.24 7.52 -6.09
C VAL A 188 2.05 6.05 -5.75
N ASN A 189 2.08 5.18 -6.78
CA ASN A 189 1.74 3.77 -6.61
C ASN A 189 2.78 2.98 -5.81
N THR A 190 4.01 3.50 -5.68
CA THR A 190 5.02 2.92 -4.78
C THR A 190 5.06 3.57 -3.39
N GLY A 191 4.20 4.57 -3.13
CA GLY A 191 4.05 5.23 -1.83
C GLY A 191 5.28 6.03 -1.39
N ILE A 192 5.98 6.67 -2.33
CA ILE A 192 7.20 7.47 -2.05
C ILE A 192 7.03 8.97 -2.29
N ASP A 193 5.78 9.42 -2.45
CA ASP A 193 5.40 10.82 -2.67
C ASP A 193 5.89 11.75 -1.55
N TYR A 194 5.76 11.34 -0.29
CA TYR A 194 6.27 12.10 0.86
C TYR A 194 7.79 12.27 0.80
N GLN A 195 8.53 11.18 0.56
CA GLN A 195 9.98 11.14 0.46
C GLN A 195 10.46 11.98 -0.72
N ALA A 196 9.79 11.88 -1.87
CA ALA A 196 10.04 12.72 -3.02
C ALA A 196 9.83 14.21 -2.69
N ASN A 197 8.74 14.56 -2.00
CA ASN A 197 8.47 15.94 -1.57
C ASN A 197 9.48 16.45 -0.53
N LYS A 198 9.99 15.59 0.37
CA LYS A 198 11.07 15.93 1.30
C LYS A 198 12.36 16.29 0.55
N ILE A 199 12.74 15.51 -0.46
CA ILE A 199 13.89 15.81 -1.33
C ILE A 199 13.66 17.13 -2.09
N ARG A 200 12.48 17.32 -2.68
CA ARG A 200 12.13 18.57 -3.38
C ARG A 200 12.31 19.80 -2.50
N LYS A 201 11.82 19.74 -1.26
CA LYS A 201 11.94 20.81 -0.27
C LYS A 201 13.40 21.11 0.08
N LYS A 202 14.25 20.08 0.24
CA LYS A 202 15.70 20.23 0.45
C LYS A 202 16.37 21.09 -0.65
N TYR A 203 15.94 20.92 -1.90
CA TYR A 203 16.41 21.70 -3.05
C TYR A 203 15.56 22.96 -3.36
N LYS A 204 14.78 23.45 -2.39
CA LYS A 204 13.96 24.66 -2.49
C LYS A 204 12.95 24.64 -3.65
N ARG A 205 12.52 23.45 -4.08
CA ARG A 205 11.42 23.30 -5.05
C ARG A 205 10.08 23.27 -4.32
N ARG A 206 9.04 23.79 -4.97
CA ARG A 206 7.66 23.68 -4.47
C ARG A 206 7.28 22.21 -4.35
N PRO A 207 6.63 21.78 -3.25
CA PRO A 207 6.02 20.46 -3.16
C PRO A 207 5.15 20.21 -4.38
N ALA A 208 5.20 18.99 -4.90
CA ALA A 208 4.27 18.57 -5.92
C ALA A 208 3.01 18.05 -5.25
N ASP A 209 1.88 18.41 -5.84
CA ASP A 209 0.61 17.78 -5.54
C ASP A 209 0.55 16.45 -6.29
N PHE A 210 0.25 15.37 -5.57
CA PHE A 210 0.06 14.01 -6.09
C PHE A 210 -1.38 13.51 -5.90
N SER A 211 -2.28 14.36 -5.39
CA SER A 211 -3.68 13.99 -5.09
C SER A 211 -4.59 13.89 -6.32
N ASN A 212 -4.14 14.37 -7.48
CA ASN A 212 -4.93 14.48 -8.71
C ASN A 212 -4.39 13.56 -9.81
N GLU A 213 -4.71 12.25 -9.77
CA GLU A 213 -4.60 11.30 -10.90
C GLU A 213 -5.84 10.37 -10.90
N PRO A 214 -6.26 9.83 -12.06
CA PRO A 214 -7.62 9.90 -12.63
C PRO A 214 -8.73 9.15 -11.88
N ASP A 215 -9.98 9.52 -12.20
CA ASP A 215 -11.22 8.84 -11.79
C ASP A 215 -11.07 7.32 -11.85
N TYR A 216 -11.04 6.71 -10.67
CA TYR A 216 -11.17 5.27 -10.52
C TYR A 216 -12.60 4.86 -10.86
N ASP A 217 -12.76 3.68 -11.45
CA ASP A 217 -14.07 3.09 -11.72
C ASP A 217 -14.95 3.18 -10.46
N THR A 218 -16.22 3.58 -10.65
CA THR A 218 -17.13 3.88 -9.53
C THR A 218 -17.44 2.67 -8.66
N THR A 219 -17.06 1.47 -9.09
CA THR A 219 -17.32 0.21 -8.40
C THR A 219 -16.04 -0.62 -8.32
N TRP A 220 -15.54 -0.80 -7.11
CA TRP A 220 -14.30 -1.48 -6.79
C TRP A 220 -14.50 -2.36 -5.56
N THR A 221 -13.67 -3.40 -5.42
CA THR A 221 -13.91 -4.44 -4.40
C THR A 221 -13.20 -4.10 -3.08
N VAL A 222 -13.93 -4.15 -1.96
CA VAL A 222 -13.41 -3.79 -0.63
C VAL A 222 -13.73 -4.87 0.42
N PHE A 223 -12.72 -5.34 1.14
CA PHE A 223 -12.89 -6.08 2.38
C PHE A 223 -12.75 -5.13 3.58
N GLU A 224 -13.69 -5.20 4.52
CA GLU A 224 -13.66 -4.44 5.78
C GLU A 224 -13.58 -5.36 6.99
N ARG A 225 -12.66 -5.06 7.91
CA ARG A 225 -12.62 -5.60 9.26
C ARG A 225 -12.84 -4.47 10.26
N ARG A 226 -13.98 -4.52 10.97
CA ARG A 226 -14.26 -3.61 12.08
C ARG A 226 -13.58 -4.10 13.35
N LEU A 227 -12.85 -3.20 14.01
CA LEU A 227 -12.23 -3.41 15.31
C LEU A 227 -12.93 -2.52 16.34
N PRO A 228 -13.88 -3.04 17.13
CA PRO A 228 -14.64 -2.22 18.06
C PRO A 228 -13.74 -1.65 19.16
N ARG A 229 -14.13 -0.54 19.78
CA ARG A 229 -13.41 0.00 20.96
C ARG A 229 -13.12 -1.11 21.99
N GLY A 230 -11.89 -1.14 22.51
CA GLY A 230 -11.47 -2.11 23.53
C GLY A 230 -11.41 -3.57 23.07
N TYR A 231 -11.26 -3.84 21.77
CA TYR A 231 -11.16 -5.22 21.26
C TYR A 231 -10.05 -6.03 21.96
N LYS A 232 -10.35 -7.31 22.23
CA LYS A 232 -9.42 -8.24 22.89
C LYS A 232 -8.28 -8.71 22.00
#